data_AF-A0A520JCE5-F1
#
_entry.id   AF-A0A520JCE5-F1
#
_cell.length_a   1.000
_cell.length_b   1.000
_cell.length_c   1.000
_cell.angle_alpha   90.00
_cell.angle_beta   90.00
_cell.angle_gamma   90.00
#
_symmetry.space_group_name_H-M   'P 1'
#
loop_
_entity.id
_entity.type
_entity.pdbx_description
1 polymer ?
#
loop_
_entity_poly.entity_id
_entity_poly.type
_entity_poly.pdbx_seq_one_letter_code
_entity_poly.pdbx_strand_id
1 'polypeptide(L)'
;MAEDQGGEREGRGMIALFLAGAMLQAAPPASPPIASSSVQPFSQARVKAAARLIDLLQIDRTLDAMFVQLAPSFGQSVLGILATNSQTKAVIDKLVTEAPENRDRMVAILGQEFVTSVKRQYPSFKRQMAQEYATAFTLDELTAISAFYSSGPGAKALTLIPQLQAKMSVAGQAIGRVAGEEAGRRAFERIEEEMLPEMKKRPAA
;
A
#
# COMPACT_ATOMS: atom_id res chain seq x y z
N MET A 1 -26.68 -29.28 -15.92
CA MET A 1 -25.65 -30.32 -16.19
C MET A 1 -24.47 -29.91 -15.32
N ALA A 2 -24.44 -30.34 -14.04
CA ALA A 2 -23.91 -31.63 -13.55
C ALA A 2 -22.40 -31.72 -13.88
N GLU A 3 -21.43 -31.87 -12.96
CA GLU A 3 -21.31 -32.63 -11.69
C GLU A 3 -20.39 -31.82 -10.73
N ASP A 4 -20.67 -31.67 -9.44
CA ASP A 4 -20.37 -32.57 -8.31
C ASP A 4 -18.97 -33.24 -8.32
N GLN A 5 -18.15 -32.89 -7.34
CA GLN A 5 -17.22 -33.80 -6.66
C GLN A 5 -16.64 -33.13 -5.40
N GLY A 6 -17.37 -33.30 -4.30
CA GLY A 6 -16.85 -33.16 -2.95
C GLY A 6 -15.82 -34.25 -2.67
N GLY A 7 -14.62 -33.84 -2.23
CA GLY A 7 -13.58 -34.73 -1.75
C GLY A 7 -13.40 -34.58 -0.25
N GLU A 8 -14.02 -35.49 0.51
CA GLU A 8 -13.75 -35.73 1.92
C GLU A 8 -12.26 -36.06 2.12
N ARG A 9 -11.60 -35.39 3.07
CA ARG A 9 -10.33 -35.85 3.62
C ARG A 9 -10.51 -36.16 5.09
N GLU A 10 -10.94 -37.40 5.31
CA GLU A 10 -10.81 -38.14 6.56
C GLU A 10 -9.33 -38.29 6.90
N GLY A 11 -8.91 -37.69 8.01
CA GLY A 11 -7.55 -37.77 8.54
C GLY A 11 -7.58 -37.98 10.04
N ARG A 12 -8.07 -39.15 10.46
CA ARG A 12 -8.01 -39.68 11.82
C ARG A 12 -6.55 -39.97 12.21
N GLY A 13 -6.14 -39.52 13.40
CA GLY A 13 -5.32 -40.35 14.28
C GLY A 13 -4.16 -39.67 15.02
N MET A 14 -4.11 -39.97 16.32
CA MET A 14 -3.03 -39.79 17.31
C MET A 14 -2.91 -38.37 17.92
N ILE A 15 -3.54 -38.10 19.06
CA ILE A 15 -3.13 -38.51 20.43
C ILE A 15 -1.64 -38.24 20.68
N ALA A 16 -1.36 -37.08 21.29
CA ALA A 16 -0.22 -36.89 22.17
C ALA A 16 -0.67 -36.07 23.39
N LEU A 17 -0.98 -36.81 24.44
CA LEU A 17 -0.97 -36.40 25.85
C LEU A 17 0.31 -35.60 26.13
N PHE A 18 0.26 -34.48 26.87
CA PHE A 18 1.19 -34.18 27.98
C PHE A 18 0.94 -32.79 28.60
N LEU A 19 0.90 -32.81 29.94
CA LEU A 19 1.24 -31.74 30.90
C LEU A 19 0.24 -30.60 31.11
N ALA A 20 -0.72 -30.88 32.00
CA ALA A 20 -1.37 -29.90 32.84
C ALA A 20 -0.34 -29.22 33.76
N GLY A 21 0.29 -28.16 33.28
CA GLY A 21 0.99 -27.19 34.11
C GLY A 21 -0.02 -26.21 34.68
N ALA A 22 -0.20 -26.23 36.00
CA ALA A 22 -0.99 -25.24 36.74
C ALA A 22 -0.33 -23.86 36.61
N MET A 23 -0.68 -23.12 35.56
CA MET A 23 -0.36 -21.70 35.41
C MET A 23 -1.17 -20.93 36.44
N LEU A 24 -0.48 -20.39 37.45
CA LEU A 24 -1.01 -19.38 38.36
C LEU A 24 -1.42 -18.18 37.49
N GLN A 25 -2.71 -18.06 37.16
CA GLN A 25 -3.24 -16.89 36.48
C GLN A 25 -3.20 -15.71 37.45
N ALA A 26 -2.17 -14.88 37.32
CA ALA A 26 -2.24 -13.52 37.81
C ALA A 26 -3.35 -12.83 37.00
N ALA A 27 -4.49 -12.57 37.65
CA ALA A 27 -5.59 -11.85 37.03
C ALA A 27 -5.06 -10.51 36.50
N PRO A 28 -5.17 -10.23 35.19
CA PRO A 28 -4.80 -8.93 34.67
C PRO A 28 -5.61 -7.87 35.42
N PRO A 29 -5.01 -6.72 35.80
CA PRO A 29 -5.76 -5.65 36.43
C PRO A 29 -6.96 -5.32 35.53
N ALA A 30 -8.16 -5.36 36.11
CA ALA A 30 -9.40 -5.09 35.41
C ALA A 30 -9.24 -3.76 34.65
N SER A 31 -9.22 -3.84 33.32
CA SER A 31 -9.20 -2.64 32.50
C SER A 31 -10.46 -1.85 32.85
N PRO A 32 -10.35 -0.55 33.18
CA PRO A 32 -11.52 0.24 33.49
C PRO A 32 -12.50 0.13 32.32
N PRO A 33 -13.81 0.04 32.60
CA PRO A 33 -14.82 -0.04 31.54
C PRO A 33 -14.58 1.13 30.59
N ILE A 34 -14.38 0.81 29.31
CA ILE A 34 -14.31 1.80 28.25
C ILE A 34 -15.68 2.46 28.25
N ALA A 35 -15.79 3.63 28.89
CA ALA A 35 -17.04 4.36 28.96
C ALA A 35 -17.49 4.60 27.52
N SER A 36 -18.67 4.09 27.17
CA SER A 36 -19.29 4.33 25.87
C SER A 36 -19.58 5.82 25.75
N SER A 37 -18.63 6.59 25.23
CA SER A 37 -18.81 8.01 24.95
C SER A 37 -19.94 8.13 23.93
N SER A 38 -21.06 8.71 24.36
CA SER A 38 -22.17 9.02 23.48
C SER A 38 -21.66 9.91 22.35
N VAL A 39 -21.99 9.55 21.11
CA VAL A 39 -21.59 10.29 19.91
C VAL A 39 -22.17 11.70 20.01
N GLN A 40 -21.33 12.67 20.40
CA GLN A 40 -21.75 14.07 20.44
C GLN A 40 -22.08 14.54 19.02
N PRO A 41 -23.02 15.49 18.86
CA PRO A 41 -23.31 16.11 17.57
C PRO A 41 -22.04 16.58 16.87
N PHE A 42 -22.00 16.46 15.55
CA PHE A 42 -20.93 16.98 14.71
C PHE A 42 -20.70 18.48 15.02
N SER A 43 -19.47 18.87 15.37
CA SER A 43 -19.14 20.23 15.78
C SER A 43 -17.94 20.80 15.02
N GLN A 44 -17.94 22.12 14.81
CA GLN A 44 -16.82 22.81 14.16
C GLN A 44 -15.50 22.64 14.94
N ALA A 45 -15.59 22.45 16.27
CA ALA A 45 -14.43 22.16 17.11
C ALA A 45 -13.79 20.81 16.76
N ARG A 46 -14.60 19.77 16.50
CA ARG A 46 -14.10 18.45 16.05
C ARG A 46 -13.39 18.54 14.71
N VAL A 47 -13.96 19.25 13.74
CA VAL A 47 -13.33 19.45 12.42
C VAL A 47 -11.99 20.17 12.54
N LYS A 48 -11.90 21.20 13.39
CA LYS A 48 -10.63 21.90 13.65
C LYS A 48 -9.60 21.00 14.33
N ALA A 49 -10.00 20.20 15.32
CA ALA A 49 -9.12 19.25 15.98
C ALA A 49 -8.62 18.16 15.02
N ALA A 50 -9.49 17.63 14.16
CA ALA A 50 -9.13 16.67 13.12
C ALA A 50 -8.17 17.28 12.10
N ALA A 51 -8.41 18.51 11.63
CA ALA A 51 -7.51 19.18 10.70
C ALA A 51 -6.08 19.32 11.29
N ARG A 52 -5.98 19.70 12.57
CA ARG A 52 -4.69 19.75 13.28
C ARG A 52 -4.01 18.40 13.32
N LEU A 53 -4.75 17.32 13.58
CA LEU A 53 -4.20 15.97 13.53
C LEU A 53 -3.68 15.63 12.13
N ILE A 54 -4.46 15.90 11.07
CA ILE A 54 -4.05 15.65 9.68
C ILE A 54 -2.76 16.43 9.32
N ASP A 55 -2.61 17.66 9.81
CA ASP A 55 -1.37 18.43 9.64
C ASP A 55 -0.17 17.76 10.35
N LEU A 56 -0.36 17.27 11.58
CA LEU A 56 0.69 16.55 12.33
C LEU A 56 1.14 15.27 11.64
N LEU A 57 0.22 14.56 10.98
CA LEU A 57 0.53 13.31 10.26
C LEU A 57 1.36 13.52 8.98
N GLN A 58 1.59 14.77 8.55
CA GLN A 58 2.37 15.11 7.36
C GLN A 58 1.93 14.34 6.10
N ILE A 59 0.62 14.19 5.90
CA ILE A 59 0.04 13.44 4.78
C ILE A 59 0.59 13.94 3.42
N ASP A 60 0.82 15.25 3.29
CA ASP A 60 1.40 15.87 2.09
C ASP A 60 2.75 15.23 1.69
N ARG A 61 3.61 14.90 2.67
CA ARG A 61 4.91 14.26 2.42
C ARG A 61 4.75 12.82 1.92
N THR A 62 3.80 12.10 2.48
CA THR A 62 3.50 10.72 2.07
C THR A 62 2.94 10.68 0.65
N LEU A 63 1.98 11.55 0.35
CA LEU A 63 1.42 11.70 -0.99
C LEU A 63 2.50 12.13 -1.99
N ASP A 64 3.37 13.07 -1.62
CA ASP A 64 4.48 13.52 -2.49
C ASP A 64 5.40 12.37 -2.87
N ALA A 65 5.84 11.56 -1.90
CA ALA A 65 6.69 10.42 -2.17
C ALA A 65 6.00 9.42 -3.12
N MET A 66 4.72 9.13 -2.88
CA MET A 66 3.92 8.23 -3.71
C MET A 66 3.77 8.74 -5.15
N PHE A 67 3.38 10.00 -5.34
CA PHE A 67 3.14 10.54 -6.68
C PHE A 67 4.42 10.81 -7.45
N VAL A 68 5.52 11.18 -6.79
CA VAL A 68 6.84 11.27 -7.43
C VAL A 68 7.28 9.91 -7.96
N GLN A 69 7.04 8.83 -7.22
CA GLN A 69 7.35 7.48 -7.67
C GLN A 69 6.50 7.06 -8.89
N LEU A 70 5.25 7.50 -8.97
CA LEU A 70 4.33 7.17 -10.07
C LEU A 70 4.48 8.07 -11.31
N ALA A 71 5.03 9.27 -11.14
CA ALA A 71 5.11 10.29 -12.18
C ALA A 71 5.78 9.82 -13.49
N PRO A 72 6.88 9.04 -13.49
CA PRO A 72 7.48 8.55 -14.72
C PRO A 72 6.55 7.63 -15.53
N SER A 73 5.85 6.71 -14.85
CA SER A 73 4.90 5.81 -15.51
C SER A 73 3.71 6.58 -16.07
N PHE A 74 3.20 7.58 -15.33
CA PHE A 74 2.17 8.48 -15.84
C PHE A 74 2.63 9.22 -17.11
N GLY A 75 3.82 9.83 -17.08
CA GLY A 75 4.38 10.55 -18.22
C GLY A 75 4.57 9.66 -19.45
N GLN A 76 5.05 8.42 -19.26
CA GLN A 76 5.18 7.44 -20.34
C GLN A 76 3.82 7.07 -20.96
N SER A 77 2.82 6.79 -20.11
CA SER A 77 1.47 6.45 -20.57
C SER A 77 0.82 7.59 -21.35
N VAL A 78 0.89 8.82 -20.83
CA VAL A 78 0.35 10.01 -21.51
C VAL A 78 1.06 10.25 -22.83
N LEU A 79 2.41 10.18 -22.86
CA LEU A 79 3.16 10.36 -24.09
C LEU A 79 2.82 9.28 -25.13
N GLY A 80 2.62 8.03 -24.71
CA GLY A 80 2.18 6.95 -25.59
C GLY A 80 0.81 7.24 -26.22
N ILE A 81 -0.16 7.70 -25.43
CA ILE A 81 -1.48 8.10 -25.93
C ILE A 81 -1.35 9.25 -26.94
N LEU A 82 -0.60 10.30 -26.60
CA LEU A 82 -0.41 11.46 -27.48
C LEU A 82 0.33 11.07 -28.77
N ALA A 83 1.33 10.19 -28.70
CA ALA A 83 2.07 9.74 -29.89
C ALA A 83 1.21 8.92 -30.86
N THR A 84 0.11 8.33 -30.40
CA THR A 84 -0.85 7.62 -31.25
C THR A 84 -2.04 8.48 -31.70
N ASN A 85 -2.24 9.64 -31.08
CA ASN A 85 -3.31 10.57 -31.42
C ASN A 85 -2.95 11.40 -32.66
N SER A 86 -3.80 11.38 -33.69
CA SER A 86 -3.51 12.04 -34.97
C SER A 86 -3.28 13.56 -34.89
N GLN A 87 -3.88 14.23 -33.91
CA GLN A 87 -3.73 15.68 -33.73
C GLN A 87 -2.39 16.07 -33.08
N THR A 88 -1.78 15.18 -32.30
CA THR A 88 -0.57 15.47 -31.53
C THR A 88 0.66 14.70 -32.00
N LYS A 89 0.45 13.61 -32.76
CA LYS A 89 1.52 12.77 -33.31
C LYS A 89 2.55 13.56 -34.10
N ALA A 90 2.13 14.43 -35.03
CA ALA A 90 3.07 15.19 -35.87
C ALA A 90 4.00 16.09 -35.04
N VAL A 91 3.49 16.68 -33.95
CA VAL A 91 4.29 17.51 -33.04
C VAL A 91 5.28 16.65 -32.26
N ILE A 92 4.85 15.50 -31.74
CA ILE A 92 5.71 14.57 -31.00
C ILE A 92 6.82 14.02 -31.90
N ASP A 93 6.46 13.54 -33.10
CA ASP A 93 7.43 13.00 -34.05
C ASP A 93 8.48 14.05 -34.43
N LYS A 94 8.05 15.31 -34.64
CA LYS A 94 8.97 16.43 -34.90
C LYS A 94 9.92 16.66 -33.72
N LEU A 95 9.40 16.76 -32.50
CA LEU A 95 10.21 16.99 -31.29
C LEU A 95 11.24 15.87 -31.09
N VAL A 96 10.84 14.61 -31.28
CA VAL A 96 11.74 13.46 -31.13
C VAL A 96 12.77 13.39 -32.26
N THR A 97 12.40 13.79 -33.48
CA THR A 97 13.34 13.84 -34.63
C THR A 97 14.38 14.94 -34.46
N GLU A 98 14.00 16.09 -33.90
CA GLU A 98 14.93 17.19 -33.62
C GLU A 98 15.99 16.79 -32.59
N ALA A 99 15.61 16.03 -31.56
CA ALA A 99 16.55 15.46 -30.60
C ALA A 99 15.96 14.21 -29.92
N PRO A 100 16.60 13.02 -30.01
CA PRO A 100 16.05 11.78 -29.44
C PRO A 100 15.78 11.85 -27.93
N GLU A 101 16.58 12.60 -27.18
CA GLU A 101 16.42 12.84 -25.74
C GLU A 101 15.16 13.64 -25.37
N ASN A 102 14.53 14.31 -26.34
CA ASN A 102 13.28 15.04 -26.09
C ASN A 102 12.16 14.12 -25.62
N ARG A 103 12.20 12.83 -25.97
CA ARG A 103 11.24 11.85 -25.48
C ARG A 103 11.28 11.76 -23.95
N ASP A 104 12.46 11.55 -23.39
CA ASP A 104 12.63 11.40 -21.93
C ASP A 104 12.33 12.72 -21.22
N ARG A 105 12.71 13.85 -21.84
CA ARG A 105 12.40 15.18 -21.33
C ARG A 105 10.90 15.47 -21.31
N MET A 106 10.15 15.05 -22.34
CA MET A 106 8.68 15.14 -22.36
C MET A 106 8.04 14.29 -21.24
N VAL A 107 8.51 13.05 -21.04
CA VAL A 107 8.06 12.20 -19.93
C VAL A 107 8.27 12.89 -18.59
N ALA A 108 9.46 13.47 -18.37
CA ALA A 108 9.77 14.19 -17.14
C ALA A 108 8.86 15.42 -16.94
N ILE A 109 8.63 16.21 -17.98
CA ILE A 109 7.72 17.38 -17.94
C ILE A 109 6.29 16.95 -17.61
N LEU A 110 5.76 15.95 -18.31
CA LEU A 110 4.41 15.43 -18.07
C LEU A 110 4.24 14.90 -16.64
N GLY A 111 5.24 14.16 -16.14
CA GLY A 111 5.26 13.69 -14.76
C GLY A 111 5.30 14.83 -13.74
N GLN A 112 6.08 15.88 -13.99
CA GLN A 112 6.17 17.06 -13.12
C GLN A 112 4.86 17.84 -13.09
N GLU A 113 4.22 18.04 -14.24
CA GLU A 113 2.92 18.73 -14.34
C GLU A 113 1.81 17.92 -13.65
N PHE A 114 1.87 16.60 -13.73
CA PHE A 114 0.97 15.72 -12.99
C PHE A 114 1.10 15.91 -11.47
N VAL A 115 2.32 15.79 -10.92
CA VAL A 115 2.56 15.99 -9.48
C VAL A 115 2.12 17.39 -9.04
N THR A 116 2.43 18.41 -9.85
CA THR A 116 2.02 19.80 -9.57
C THR A 116 0.50 19.93 -9.53
N SER A 117 -0.20 19.31 -10.47
CA SER A 117 -1.67 19.32 -10.54
C SER A 117 -2.30 18.60 -9.35
N VAL A 118 -1.73 17.47 -8.95
CA VAL A 118 -2.17 16.71 -7.77
C VAL A 118 -1.95 17.50 -6.48
N LYS A 119 -0.80 18.17 -6.31
CA LYS A 119 -0.52 19.03 -5.15
C LYS A 119 -1.53 20.14 -4.96
N ARG A 120 -2.05 20.71 -6.04
CA ARG A 120 -3.13 21.72 -5.97
C ARG A 120 -4.40 21.18 -5.33
N GLN A 121 -4.61 19.87 -5.33
CA GLN A 121 -5.77 19.21 -4.71
C GLN A 121 -5.58 18.92 -3.22
N TYR A 122 -4.35 18.96 -2.69
CA TYR A 122 -4.07 18.61 -1.29
C TYR A 122 -4.90 19.40 -0.28
N PRO A 123 -5.10 20.73 -0.41
CA PRO A 123 -5.93 21.46 0.55
C PRO A 123 -7.38 20.95 0.57
N SER A 124 -7.95 20.57 -0.57
CA SER A 124 -9.30 20.01 -0.65
C SER A 124 -9.36 18.62 -0.01
N PHE A 125 -8.39 17.78 -0.36
CA PHE A 125 -8.28 16.42 0.18
C PHE A 125 -8.13 16.42 1.71
N LYS A 126 -7.25 17.27 2.27
CA LYS A 126 -7.07 17.39 3.73
C LYS A 126 -8.34 17.84 4.44
N ARG A 127 -9.12 18.75 3.85
CA ARG A 127 -10.41 19.16 4.41
C ARG A 127 -11.40 17.99 4.46
N GLN A 128 -11.47 17.20 3.40
CA GLN A 128 -12.33 16.00 3.36
C GLN A 128 -11.87 14.97 4.40
N MET A 129 -10.57 14.69 4.48
CA MET A 129 -10.01 13.81 5.53
C MET A 129 -10.34 14.31 6.94
N ALA A 130 -10.19 15.61 7.20
CA ALA A 130 -10.52 16.19 8.49
C ALA A 130 -12.00 16.03 8.83
N GLN A 131 -12.90 16.11 7.85
CA GLN A 131 -14.33 15.83 8.05
C GLN A 131 -14.57 14.36 8.39
N GLU A 132 -13.94 13.43 7.69
CA GLU A 132 -14.07 11.99 7.98
C GLU A 132 -13.54 11.64 9.38
N TYR A 133 -12.38 12.16 9.76
CA TYR A 133 -11.84 12.00 11.11
C TYR A 133 -12.75 12.64 12.16
N ALA A 134 -13.29 13.83 11.87
CA ALA A 134 -14.23 14.50 12.75
C ALA A 134 -15.57 13.78 12.84
N THR A 135 -15.93 12.88 11.92
CA THR A 135 -17.10 12.00 12.02
C THR A 135 -16.76 10.77 12.87
N ALA A 136 -15.60 10.17 12.64
CA ALA A 136 -15.18 8.91 13.28
C ALA A 136 -14.75 9.05 14.75
N PHE A 137 -14.20 10.20 15.15
CA PHE A 137 -13.63 10.41 16.49
C PHE A 137 -14.31 11.56 17.23
N THR A 138 -14.39 11.42 18.55
CA THR A 138 -14.80 12.49 19.47
C THR A 138 -13.73 13.58 19.57
N LEU A 139 -14.10 14.74 20.14
CA LEU A 139 -13.15 15.84 20.32
C LEU A 139 -11.99 15.46 21.26
N ASP A 140 -12.29 14.73 22.34
CA ASP A 140 -11.30 14.32 23.33
C ASP A 140 -10.31 13.31 22.73
N GLU A 141 -10.79 12.36 21.93
CA GLU A 141 -9.93 11.40 21.22
C GLU A 141 -9.01 12.11 20.22
N LEU A 142 -9.55 12.99 19.36
CA LEU A 142 -8.74 13.76 18.40
C LEU A 142 -7.66 14.60 19.12
N THR A 143 -8.02 15.17 20.27
CA THR A 143 -7.09 15.96 21.10
C THR A 143 -6.02 15.06 21.72
N ALA A 144 -6.40 13.90 22.26
CA ALA A 144 -5.46 12.93 22.85
C ALA A 144 -4.49 12.36 21.81
N ILE A 145 -4.98 12.00 20.62
CA ILE A 145 -4.15 11.52 19.51
C ILE A 145 -3.18 12.63 19.06
N SER A 146 -3.66 13.86 18.90
CA SER A 146 -2.81 15.01 18.56
C SER A 146 -1.74 15.28 19.63
N ALA A 147 -2.09 15.17 20.91
CA ALA A 147 -1.17 15.35 22.02
C ALA A 147 -0.09 14.26 22.03
N PHE A 148 -0.47 13.00 21.79
CA PHE A 148 0.50 11.91 21.65
C PHE A 148 1.48 12.18 20.51
N TYR A 149 1.00 12.47 19.29
CA TYR A 149 1.89 12.72 18.15
C TYR A 149 2.73 14.00 18.28
N SER A 150 2.31 14.94 19.13
CA SER A 150 3.10 16.13 19.47
C SER A 150 4.12 15.87 20.59
N SER A 151 4.07 14.72 21.27
CA SER A 151 5.01 14.34 22.33
C SER A 151 6.35 13.86 21.75
N GLY A 152 7.40 13.81 22.59
CA GLY A 152 8.72 13.29 22.18
C GLY A 152 8.67 11.89 21.54
N PRO A 153 8.07 10.88 22.21
CA PRO A 153 7.90 9.55 21.62
C PRO A 153 7.00 9.52 20.37
N GLY A 154 5.88 10.25 20.36
CA GLY A 154 4.96 10.25 19.22
C GLY A 154 5.53 10.95 17.98
N ALA A 155 6.22 12.07 18.14
CA ALA A 155 6.92 12.74 17.05
C ALA A 155 8.07 11.87 16.50
N LYS A 156 8.78 11.17 17.38
CA LYS A 156 9.78 10.17 16.99
C LYS A 156 9.14 9.03 16.19
N ALA A 157 7.96 8.54 16.59
CA ALA A 157 7.24 7.50 15.87
C ALA A 157 6.88 7.95 14.44
N LEU A 158 6.34 9.17 14.26
CA LEU A 158 6.04 9.73 12.93
C LEU A 158 7.27 9.80 12.02
N THR A 159 8.43 10.07 12.60
CA THR A 159 9.70 10.15 11.86
C THR A 159 10.26 8.77 11.51
N LEU A 160 10.17 7.81 12.43
CA LEU A 160 10.82 6.51 12.30
C LEU A 160 9.98 5.47 11.57
N ILE A 161 8.65 5.50 11.65
CA ILE A 161 7.79 4.50 11.01
C ILE A 161 8.10 4.37 9.51
N PRO A 162 8.17 5.45 8.71
CA PRO A 162 8.50 5.34 7.29
C PRO A 162 9.89 4.75 7.03
N GLN A 163 10.88 5.09 7.87
CA GLN A 163 12.24 4.56 7.76
C GLN A 163 12.30 3.06 8.08
N LEU A 164 11.55 2.64 9.09
CA LEU A 164 11.42 1.24 9.46
C LEU A 164 10.70 0.47 8.35
N GLN A 165 9.60 1.00 7.81
CA GLN A 165 8.90 0.41 6.65
C GLN A 165 9.82 0.26 5.44
N ALA A 166 10.63 1.29 5.13
CA ALA A 166 11.61 1.22 4.03
C ALA A 166 12.66 0.11 4.26
N LYS A 167 13.20 0.00 5.48
CA LYS A 167 14.15 -1.07 5.84
C LYS A 167 13.52 -2.45 5.75
N MET A 168 12.29 -2.61 6.22
CA MET A 168 11.56 -3.88 6.16
C MET A 168 11.17 -4.25 4.73
N SER A 169 10.90 -3.27 3.86
CA SER A 169 10.61 -3.50 2.45
C SER A 169 11.80 -4.18 1.74
N VAL A 170 13.04 -3.76 2.01
CA VAL A 170 14.24 -4.40 1.44
C VAL A 170 14.35 -5.87 1.88
N ALA A 171 14.09 -6.15 3.16
CA ALA A 171 14.05 -7.53 3.65
C ALA A 171 12.95 -8.35 2.97
N GLY A 172 11.75 -7.77 2.82
CA GLY A 172 10.63 -8.38 2.11
C GLY A 172 10.93 -8.66 0.64
N GLN A 173 11.63 -7.76 -0.06
CA GLN A 173 12.07 -7.96 -1.45
C GLN A 173 13.05 -9.13 -1.57
N ALA A 174 13.99 -9.28 -0.63
CA ALA A 174 14.91 -10.40 -0.63
C ALA A 174 14.17 -11.74 -0.47
N ILE A 175 13.21 -11.80 0.46
CA ILE A 175 12.36 -12.97 0.68
C ILE A 175 11.52 -13.26 -0.58
N GLY A 176 10.89 -12.23 -1.14
CA GLY A 176 10.05 -12.35 -2.33
C GLY A 176 10.81 -12.83 -3.56
N ARG A 177 12.07 -12.39 -3.74
CA ARG A 177 12.93 -12.88 -4.83
C ARG A 177 13.21 -14.38 -4.70
N VAL A 178 13.64 -14.83 -3.53
CA VAL A 178 13.93 -16.26 -3.28
C VAL A 178 12.68 -17.10 -3.49
N ALA A 179 11.56 -16.68 -2.91
CA ALA A 179 10.29 -17.39 -3.06
C ALA A 179 9.79 -17.39 -4.52
N GLY A 180 9.97 -16.28 -5.24
CA GLY A 180 9.59 -16.13 -6.64
C GLY A 180 10.43 -17.00 -7.59
N GLU A 181 11.73 -17.07 -7.38
CA GLU A 181 12.63 -17.96 -8.13
C GLU A 181 12.23 -19.43 -7.92
N GLU A 182 12.00 -19.83 -6.67
CA GLU A 182 11.57 -21.19 -6.34
C GLU A 182 10.19 -21.52 -6.92
N ALA A 183 9.22 -20.61 -6.79
CA ALA A 183 7.89 -20.78 -7.35
C ALA A 183 7.90 -20.83 -8.88
N GLY A 184 8.68 -19.96 -9.53
CA GLY A 184 8.84 -19.94 -10.99
C GLY A 184 9.42 -21.24 -11.51
N ARG A 185 10.49 -21.74 -10.89
CA ARG A 185 11.08 -23.04 -11.22
C ARG A 185 10.04 -24.17 -11.12
N ARG A 186 9.34 -24.27 -9.99
CA ARG A 186 8.28 -25.29 -9.80
C ARG A 186 7.14 -25.17 -10.79
N ALA A 187 6.75 -23.95 -11.15
CA ALA A 187 5.70 -23.71 -12.13
C ALA A 187 6.11 -24.21 -13.52
N PHE A 188 7.34 -23.94 -13.95
CA PHE A 188 7.85 -24.45 -15.23
C PHE A 188 7.97 -25.98 -15.24
N GLU A 189 8.50 -26.58 -14.18
CA GLU A 189 8.54 -28.05 -14.01
C GLU A 189 7.13 -28.65 -14.21
N ARG A 190 6.12 -28.05 -13.56
CA ARG A 190 4.72 -28.50 -13.68
C ARG A 190 4.13 -28.29 -15.07
N ILE A 191 4.42 -27.16 -15.73
CA ILE A 191 3.96 -26.88 -17.09
C ILE A 191 4.53 -27.91 -18.08
N GLU A 192 5.82 -28.24 -17.96
CA GLU A 192 6.43 -29.26 -18.81
C GLU A 192 5.78 -30.64 -18.60
N GLU A 193 5.48 -31.00 -17.35
CA GLU A 193 4.82 -32.25 -17.00
C GLU A 193 3.39 -32.34 -17.52
N GLU A 194 2.59 -31.29 -17.35
CA GLU A 194 1.18 -31.29 -17.70
C GLU A 194 0.93 -31.03 -19.19
N MET A 195 1.75 -30.20 -19.84
CA MET A 195 1.48 -29.70 -21.20
C MET A 195 2.41 -30.29 -22.27
N LEU A 196 3.57 -30.85 -21.89
CA LEU A 196 4.57 -31.39 -22.84
C LEU A 196 5.01 -32.83 -22.50
N PRO A 197 4.08 -33.77 -22.24
CA PRO A 197 4.44 -35.11 -21.73
C PRO A 197 5.30 -35.94 -22.70
N GLU A 198 5.20 -35.68 -24.02
CA GLU A 198 5.97 -36.40 -25.04
C GLU A 198 7.46 -36.01 -25.07
N MET A 199 7.85 -34.84 -24.56
CA MET A 199 9.27 -34.46 -24.45
C MET A 199 10.02 -35.32 -23.42
N LYS A 200 9.33 -35.81 -22.37
CA LYS A 200 9.91 -36.70 -21.35
C LYS A 200 10.23 -38.11 -21.89
N LYS A 201 9.63 -38.54 -23.00
CA LYS A 201 9.79 -39.91 -23.55
C LYS A 201 10.96 -40.07 -24.51
N ARG A 202 11.65 -39.00 -24.92
CA ARG A 202 12.83 -39.11 -25.77
C ARG A 202 14.06 -39.46 -24.91
N PRO A 203 14.67 -40.64 -25.08
CA PRO A 203 15.91 -40.96 -24.37
C PRO A 203 17.01 -39.99 -24.79
N ALA A 204 17.81 -39.53 -23.83
CA ALA A 204 18.99 -38.72 -24.10
C ALA A 204 19.94 -39.54 -25.01
N ALA A 205 20.20 -39.02 -26.21
CA ALA A 205 21.16 -39.58 -27.16
C ALA A 205 22.58 -39.15 -26.82
#